data_AF-A0A323UVH4-F1
#
_entry.id   AF-A0A323UVH4-F1
#
_cell.length_a   1.000
_cell.length_b   1.000
_cell.length_c   1.000
_cell.angle_alpha   90.00
_cell.angle_beta   90.00
_cell.angle_gamma   90.00
#
_symmetry.space_group_name_H-M   'P 1'
#
loop_
_entity.id
_entity.type
_entity.pdbx_description
1 polymer ?
#
loop_
_entity_poly.entity_id
_entity_poly.type
_entity_poly.pdbx_seq_one_letter_code
_entity_poly.pdbx_strand_id
1 'polypeptide(L)'
;MIFKCPHCGSTSLIRTSRALSPLVKEVYYRCNNFVCGHTFKVVAEAVETISPPSLPNPAIAAVLDKRDRLPPLAAPPSPEEQKHMAHLEHLAIVEQARQHHGLGMPIARESDT
;
A
#
# COMPACT_ATOMS: atom_id res chain seq x y z
N MET A 1 -5.69 5.36 27.62
CA MET A 1 -6.27 4.56 26.51
C MET A 1 -7.44 3.77 27.07
N ILE A 2 -8.60 3.85 26.42
CA ILE A 2 -9.78 3.05 26.78
C ILE A 2 -9.92 1.98 25.70
N PHE A 3 -9.89 0.71 26.10
CA PHE A 3 -10.13 -0.42 25.19
C PHE A 3 -11.44 -1.11 25.59
N LYS A 4 -12.31 -1.37 24.62
CA LYS A 4 -13.58 -2.05 24.89
C LYS A 4 -13.35 -3.55 25.04
N CYS A 5 -13.98 -4.13 26.06
CA CYS A 5 -13.89 -5.57 26.27
C CYS A 5 -14.46 -6.31 25.05
N PRO A 6 -13.73 -7.25 24.44
CA PRO A 6 -14.19 -7.94 23.24
C PRO A 6 -15.40 -8.85 23.50
N HIS A 7 -15.65 -9.24 24.75
CA HIS A 7 -16.76 -10.12 25.09
C HIS A 7 -18.08 -9.38 25.37
N CYS A 8 -18.03 -8.21 26.01
CA CYS A 8 -19.25 -7.53 26.48
C CYS A 8 -19.34 -6.05 26.09
N GLY A 9 -18.37 -5.50 25.36
CA GLY A 9 -18.35 -4.09 24.95
C GLY A 9 -18.19 -3.07 26.08
N SER A 10 -18.11 -3.52 27.34
CA SER A 10 -17.88 -2.64 28.49
C SER A 10 -16.46 -2.07 28.47
N THR A 11 -16.25 -0.96 29.16
CA THR A 11 -14.95 -0.30 29.23
C THR A 11 -13.94 -1.17 29.99
N SER A 12 -12.71 -1.27 29.50
CA SER A 12 -11.63 -1.97 30.20
C SER A 12 -10.65 -0.98 30.81
N LEU A 13 -10.15 -1.32 31.99
CA LEU A 13 -9.19 -0.54 32.76
C LEU A 13 -7.79 -1.12 32.58
N ILE A 14 -6.81 -0.25 32.34
CA ILE A 14 -5.39 -0.63 32.32
C ILE A 14 -4.97 -1.02 33.74
N ARG A 15 -4.24 -2.13 33.86
CA ARG A 15 -3.63 -2.60 35.12
C ARG A 15 -2.15 -2.30 35.14
N THR A 16 -1.45 -2.69 34.08
CA THR A 16 -0.02 -2.51 33.91
C THR A 16 0.30 -2.40 32.43
N SER A 17 1.50 -1.91 32.11
CA SER A 17 2.04 -1.94 30.77
C SER A 17 3.53 -2.22 30.81
N ARG A 18 4.04 -2.90 29.78
CA ARG A 18 5.46 -3.18 29.57
C ARG A 18 5.89 -2.61 28.23
N ALA A 19 6.98 -1.86 28.21
CA ALA A 19 7.59 -1.44 26.94
C ALA A 19 8.26 -2.64 26.26
N LEU A 20 7.99 -2.81 24.96
CA LEU A 20 8.66 -3.80 24.12
C LEU A 20 9.71 -3.12 23.23
N SER A 21 9.44 -1.92 22.77
CA SER A 21 10.36 -1.04 22.04
C SER A 21 10.00 0.43 22.30
N PRO A 22 10.76 1.41 21.78
CA PRO A 22 10.37 2.82 21.88
C PRO A 22 8.99 3.15 21.29
N LEU A 23 8.50 2.35 20.33
CA LEU A 23 7.22 2.57 19.63
C LEU A 23 6.11 1.59 20.05
N VAL A 24 6.46 0.48 20.70
CA VAL A 24 5.54 -0.62 20.98
C VAL A 24 5.47 -0.92 22.48
N LYS A 25 4.25 -1.06 22.99
CA LYS A 25 3.98 -1.45 24.39
C LYS A 25 2.98 -2.58 24.46
N GLU A 26 3.20 -3.51 25.38
CA GLU A 26 2.20 -4.49 25.81
C GLU A 26 1.41 -3.90 26.98
N VAL A 27 0.07 -3.92 26.92
CA VAL A 27 -0.81 -3.31 27.91
C VAL A 27 -1.81 -4.34 28.42
N TYR A 28 -1.87 -4.51 29.74
CA TYR A 28 -2.75 -5.45 30.42
C TYR A 28 -4.03 -4.74 30.84
N TYR A 29 -5.17 -5.27 30.42
CA TYR A 29 -6.50 -4.75 30.67
C TYR A 29 -7.33 -5.70 31.54
N ARG A 30 -8.22 -5.11 32.32
CA ARG A 30 -9.32 -5.81 32.99
C ARG A 30 -10.64 -5.13 32.65
N CYS A 31 -11.62 -5.91 32.22
CA CYS A 31 -12.98 -5.44 32.02
C CYS A 31 -13.52 -4.83 33.33
N ASN A 32 -14.25 -3.70 33.23
CA ASN A 32 -14.88 -3.07 34.39
C ASN A 32 -16.24 -3.68 34.73
N ASN A 33 -16.85 -4.45 33.82
CA ASN A 33 -18.07 -5.18 34.11
C ASN A 33 -17.72 -6.39 34.99
N PHE A 34 -18.16 -6.34 36.24
CA PHE A 34 -17.87 -7.36 37.24
C PHE A 34 -18.38 -8.75 36.84
N VAL A 35 -19.50 -8.83 36.11
CA VAL A 35 -20.05 -10.09 35.62
C VAL A 35 -19.15 -10.69 34.53
N CYS A 36 -18.58 -9.84 33.66
CA CYS A 36 -17.69 -10.31 32.60
C CYS A 36 -16.30 -10.68 33.13
N GLY A 37 -15.69 -9.84 33.98
CA GLY A 37 -14.42 -10.12 34.63
C GLY A 37 -13.18 -10.31 33.73
N HIS A 38 -13.36 -10.27 32.40
CA HIS A 38 -12.33 -10.65 31.45
C HIS A 38 -11.04 -9.84 31.60
N THR A 39 -9.91 -10.53 31.54
CA THR A 39 -8.56 -9.98 31.63
C THR A 39 -7.81 -10.37 30.38
N PHE A 40 -7.19 -9.40 29.73
CA PHE A 40 -6.55 -9.59 28.43
C PHE A 40 -5.41 -8.60 28.23
N LYS A 41 -4.57 -8.88 27.25
CA LYS A 41 -3.47 -7.99 26.86
C LYS A 41 -3.64 -7.50 25.43
N VAL A 42 -3.14 -6.29 25.17
CA VAL A 42 -3.11 -5.66 23.85
C VAL A 42 -1.69 -5.20 23.57
N VAL A 43 -1.26 -5.32 22.31
CA VAL A 43 -0.04 -4.66 21.83
C VAL A 43 -0.46 -3.33 21.20
N ALA A 44 0.07 -2.23 21.73
CA ALA A 44 -0.18 -0.88 21.23
C ALA A 44 1.09 -0.35 20.58
N GLU A 45 0.97 0.12 19.34
CA GLU A 45 2.05 0.66 18.53
C GLU A 45 1.74 2.10 18.12
N ALA A 46 2.73 2.98 18.20
CA ALA A 46 2.70 4.27 17.53
C ALA A 46 3.08 4.08 16.06
N VAL A 47 2.16 4.37 15.14
CA VAL A 47 2.30 4.00 13.72
C VAL A 47 2.58 5.18 12.78
N GLU A 48 2.25 6.40 13.21
CA GLU A 48 2.41 7.64 12.46
C GLU A 48 2.47 8.87 13.38
N THR A 49 3.05 9.96 12.88
CA THR A 49 3.02 11.27 13.55
C THR A 49 1.91 12.14 12.96
N ILE A 50 0.82 12.34 13.73
CA ILE A 50 -0.28 13.24 13.33
C ILE A 50 0.16 14.71 13.42
N SER A 51 0.89 15.08 14.48
CA SER A 51 1.46 16.42 14.68
C SER A 51 2.91 16.29 15.16
N PRO A 52 3.86 17.04 14.57
CA PRO A 52 5.26 16.94 14.94
C PRO A 52 5.50 17.40 16.39
N PRO A 53 6.38 16.72 17.15
CA PRO A 53 6.77 17.15 18.49
C PRO A 53 7.76 18.33 18.42
N SER A 54 7.75 19.20 19.42
CA SER A 54 8.71 20.32 19.52
C SER A 54 10.16 19.87 19.75
N LEU A 55 10.35 18.63 20.21
CA LEU A 55 11.64 18.01 20.49
C LEU A 55 11.68 16.62 19.83
N PRO A 56 11.99 16.53 18.52
CA PRO A 56 12.00 15.26 17.81
C PRO A 56 13.21 14.40 18.20
N ASN A 57 12.98 13.11 18.42
CA ASN A 57 14.04 12.12 18.42
C ASN A 57 14.27 11.66 16.96
N PRO A 58 15.45 11.94 16.36
CA PRO A 58 15.70 11.64 14.94
C PRO A 58 15.51 10.16 14.58
N ALA A 59 15.90 9.25 15.48
CA ALA A 59 15.78 7.81 15.26
C ALA A 59 14.32 7.34 15.23
N ILE A 60 13.41 8.07 15.86
CA ILE A 60 11.97 7.77 15.90
C ILE A 60 11.22 8.53 14.81
N ALA A 61 11.56 9.80 14.58
CA ALA A 61 10.93 10.63 13.58
C ALA A 61 11.03 10.01 12.18
N ALA A 62 12.18 9.45 11.82
CA ALA A 62 12.38 8.78 10.54
C ALA A 62 11.44 7.56 10.34
N VAL A 63 11.03 6.89 11.41
CA VAL A 63 10.14 5.73 11.36
C VAL A 63 8.66 6.14 11.29
N LEU A 64 8.29 7.23 11.96
CA LEU A 64 6.90 7.69 12.07
C LEU A 64 6.47 8.71 11.01
N ASP A 65 7.41 9.29 10.26
CA ASP A 65 7.14 10.23 9.16
C ASP A 65 6.66 9.47 7.91
N LYS A 66 5.43 8.97 7.96
CA LYS A 66 4.71 8.36 6.83
C LYS A 66 3.85 9.36 6.08
N ARG A 67 4.20 10.66 6.05
CA ARG A 67 3.59 11.54 5.06
C ARG A 67 3.94 10.95 3.71
N ASP A 68 2.92 10.42 3.04
CA ASP A 68 2.98 9.81 1.72
C ASP A 68 3.92 10.60 0.81
N ARG A 69 5.19 10.19 0.75
CA ARG A 69 5.89 10.27 -0.52
C ARG A 69 5.21 9.18 -1.32
N LEU A 70 4.18 9.57 -2.07
CA LEU A 70 4.02 8.96 -3.38
C LEU A 70 5.45 8.87 -3.93
N PRO A 71 5.99 7.67 -4.24
CA PRO A 71 7.26 7.61 -4.94
C PRO A 71 7.17 8.63 -6.07
N PRO A 72 8.21 9.44 -6.34
CA PRO A 72 8.16 10.34 -7.48
C PRO A 72 7.62 9.50 -8.63
N LEU A 73 6.48 9.89 -9.25
CA LEU A 73 6.03 9.22 -10.48
C LEU A 73 7.31 9.08 -11.28
N ALA A 74 7.72 7.84 -11.56
CA ALA A 74 9.04 7.54 -12.08
C ALA A 74 9.37 8.61 -13.10
N ALA A 75 10.47 9.33 -12.91
CA ALA A 75 10.80 10.50 -13.73
C ALA A 75 10.48 10.13 -15.18
N PRO A 76 9.73 10.97 -15.92
CA PRO A 76 9.30 10.61 -17.26
C PRO A 76 10.52 10.06 -18.00
N PRO A 77 10.38 8.93 -18.72
CA PRO A 77 11.51 8.23 -19.31
C PRO A 77 12.40 9.25 -20.02
N SER A 78 13.71 9.12 -19.88
CA SER A 78 14.65 10.06 -20.47
C SER A 78 14.36 10.26 -21.97
N PRO A 79 14.75 11.39 -22.57
CA PRO A 79 14.55 11.61 -24.00
C PRO A 79 15.12 10.50 -24.89
N GLU A 80 16.10 9.74 -24.40
CA GLU A 80 16.68 8.57 -25.08
C GLU A 80 15.77 7.34 -24.97
N GLU A 81 15.25 7.07 -23.77
CA GLU A 81 14.28 5.98 -23.55
C GLU A 81 12.98 6.23 -24.32
N GLN A 82 12.51 7.48 -24.40
CA GLN A 82 11.34 7.83 -25.21
C GLN A 82 11.54 7.52 -26.70
N LYS A 83 12.74 7.82 -27.25
CA LYS A 83 13.09 7.50 -28.63
C LYS A 83 13.15 5.99 -28.86
N HIS A 84 13.70 5.24 -27.89
CA HIS A 84 13.76 3.79 -27.97
C HIS A 84 12.36 3.16 -27.96
N MET A 85 11.50 3.61 -27.05
CA MET A 85 10.10 3.14 -26.96
C MET A 85 9.31 3.44 -28.24
N ALA A 86 9.42 4.66 -28.77
CA ALA A 86 8.78 5.02 -30.04
C ALA A 86 9.31 4.21 -31.23
N HIS A 87 10.60 3.87 -31.23
CA HIS A 87 11.18 3.01 -32.27
C HIS A 87 10.64 1.58 -32.20
N LEU A 88 10.55 1.00 -31.00
CA LEU A 88 9.99 -0.33 -30.79
C LEU A 88 8.51 -0.40 -31.20
N GLU A 89 7.73 0.62 -30.85
CA GLU A 89 6.33 0.74 -31.25
C GLU A 89 6.18 0.81 -32.78
N HIS A 90 7.02 1.62 -33.45
CA HIS A 90 7.04 1.68 -34.91
C HIS A 90 7.37 0.33 -35.55
N LEU A 91 8.35 -0.41 -35.01
CA LEU A 91 8.71 -1.73 -35.50
C LEU A 91 7.57 -2.74 -35.33
N ALA A 92 6.88 -2.72 -34.19
CA ALA A 92 5.72 -3.58 -33.94
C ALA A 92 4.57 -3.30 -34.93
N ILE A 93 4.30 -2.03 -35.22
CA ILE A 93 3.28 -1.62 -36.22
C ILE A 93 3.66 -2.13 -37.62
N VAL A 94 4.93 -1.98 -38.01
CA VAL A 94 5.43 -2.46 -39.30
C VAL A 94 5.35 -3.99 -39.39
N GLU A 95 5.66 -4.70 -38.31
CA GLU A 95 5.57 -6.15 -38.27
C GLU A 95 4.13 -6.64 -38.35
N GLN A 96 3.20 -6.01 -37.63
CA GLN A 96 1.78 -6.31 -37.69
C GLN A 96 1.20 -6.05 -39.09
N ALA A 97 1.58 -4.96 -39.76
CA ALA A 97 1.18 -4.69 -41.14
C ALA A 97 1.71 -5.77 -42.11
N ARG A 98 2.97 -6.21 -41.94
CA ARG A 98 3.54 -7.32 -42.75
C ARG A 98 2.76 -8.62 -42.56
N GLN A 99 2.30 -8.92 -41.35
CA GLN A 99 1.50 -10.12 -41.06
C GLN A 99 0.10 -10.03 -41.68
N HIS A 100 -0.55 -8.85 -41.66
CA HIS A 100 -1.89 -8.67 -42.25
C HIS A 100 -1.91 -8.56 -43.77
N HIS A 101 -0.84 -8.07 -44.41
CA HIS A 101 -0.71 -8.07 -45.87
C HIS A 101 -0.43 -9.47 -46.48
N GLY A 102 -0.46 -10.54 -45.67
CA GLY A 102 -0.43 -11.93 -46.12
C GLY A 102 -1.79 -12.53 -46.54
N LEU A 103 -2.90 -11.78 -46.48
CA LEU A 103 -4.19 -12.23 -47.00
C LEU A 103 -4.47 -11.60 -48.37
N GLY A 104 -3.90 -12.19 -49.41
CA GLY A 104 -4.39 -12.03 -50.77
C GLY A 104 -5.83 -12.51 -50.85
N MET A 105 -6.74 -11.61 -51.24
CA MET A 105 -8.15 -11.90 -51.46
C MET A 105 -8.34 -13.00 -52.52
N PRO A 106 -9.35 -13.89 -52.40
CA PRO A 106 -9.72 -14.76 -53.50
C PRO A 106 -10.29 -13.89 -54.63
N ILE A 107 -9.65 -13.93 -55.79
CA ILE A 107 -10.18 -13.37 -57.03
C ILE A 107 -11.37 -14.26 -57.41
N ALA A 108 -12.59 -13.77 -57.20
CA ALA A 108 -13.79 -14.42 -57.72
C ALA A 108 -13.66 -14.49 -59.25
N ARG A 109 -13.60 -15.72 -59.78
CA ARG A 109 -13.71 -16.00 -61.21
C ARG A 109 -15.16 -15.74 -61.63
N GLU A 110 -15.39 -14.63 -62.32
CA GLU A 110 -16.51 -14.52 -63.23
C GLU A 110 -16.19 -15.39 -64.46
N SER A 111 -16.98 -16.42 -64.69
CA SER A 111 -17.00 -17.17 -65.94
C SER A 111 -18.43 -17.50 -66.29
N ASP A 112 -18.94 -16.73 -67.26
CA ASP A 112 -19.97 -17.02 -68.25
C ASP A 112 -20.73 -18.36 -68.12
N THR A 113 -22.04 -18.28 -67.90
CA THR A 113 -23.06 -18.92 -68.78
C THR A 113 -24.40 -18.20 -68.63
#